data_AF-W9JHL5-F1
#
_entry.id   AF-W9JHL5-F1
#
_cell.length_a   1.000
_cell.length_b   1.000
_cell.length_c   1.000
_cell.angle_alpha   90.00
_cell.angle_beta   90.00
_cell.angle_gamma   90.00
#
_symmetry.space_group_name_H-M   'P 1'
#
loop_
_entity.id
_entity.type
_entity.pdbx_description
1 polymer ?
#
loop_
_entity_poly.entity_id
_entity_poly.type
_entity_poly.pdbx_seq_one_letter_code
_entity_poly.pdbx_strand_id
1 'polypeptide(L)'
;MDRLSTELLSMIAAEAAASGPQIDINTVFDVWDSDDTLKIPRTLSRDNSLAPFAAVSHNWQLAFEPFTFHTLVISPKRLVEAAQHGYLTHRRLGYVRFIAVLIAFPLPRPWDTPIVFSPELDIRKDLFRARGDTGDVSSEDEVEGVEEDDVDGDGDYITSVIDFPHPRDRGYDRVFAKIIRILFNTLKLAPVHENHQPYIDIRLGFPVPREYGLSRISAPEEMEANTLEGPWLTTVYLSMNHDGEELPELPSIASCSFELVSWSLCFEPHTACIIGSKMPCLKKLKLHLSDRELKDQGLRNELRNKLASSLSILPQSIYDFDFHYSRGISRDHSHIPTSILDSEENYDNLSQALFNFSQRENTTRFSAKGSFELTTMGPSEEVLSGCLGWSKLEYYEIGFLAITPAGKWLAVPYKDDPNTDIFKTKRWGAPSGRSRGYFSSFVVNEFRGPIDPDYAHELLCAAGQAASHMPRLQRMVINVGVIGGYRASYNSAKVEPCMRIVGKKLQPPMEDMLRIWRRVAHEHDHKFVLRWKDTARIKTRMENFE
;
A
#
# COMPACT_ATOMS: atom_id res chain seq x y z
N MET A 1 -2.88 -43.44 16.19
CA MET A 1 -3.25 -43.09 14.79
C MET A 1 -2.05 -43.13 13.84
N ASP A 2 -0.90 -43.68 14.25
CA ASP A 2 0.33 -43.75 13.44
C ASP A 2 0.42 -45.00 12.54
N ARG A 3 -0.72 -45.62 12.21
CA ARG A 3 -0.77 -46.82 11.36
C ARG A 3 -0.92 -46.51 9.87
N LEU A 4 -1.15 -45.25 9.51
CA LEU A 4 -1.21 -44.80 8.12
C LEU A 4 0.21 -44.50 7.63
N SER A 5 0.52 -44.93 6.39
CA SER A 5 1.80 -44.57 5.77
C SER A 5 1.89 -43.06 5.57
N THR A 6 3.12 -42.53 5.57
CA THR A 6 3.40 -41.12 5.29
C THR A 6 2.84 -40.69 3.94
N GLU A 7 2.87 -41.57 2.94
CA GLU A 7 2.30 -41.32 1.60
C GLU A 7 0.77 -41.14 1.64
N LEU A 8 0.05 -42.00 2.36
CA LEU A 8 -1.39 -41.86 2.55
C LEU A 8 -1.75 -40.59 3.32
N LEU A 9 -0.98 -40.24 4.35
CA LEU A 9 -1.16 -39.00 5.10
C LEU A 9 -0.89 -37.76 4.24
N SER A 10 0.14 -37.79 3.39
CA SER A 10 0.42 -36.70 2.45
C SER A 10 -0.67 -36.56 1.40
N MET A 11 -1.26 -37.66 0.91
CA MET A 11 -2.42 -37.61 0.00
C MET A 11 -3.66 -37.02 0.68
N ILE A 12 -3.95 -37.43 1.91
CA ILE A 12 -5.06 -36.89 2.70
C ILE A 12 -4.85 -35.39 2.96
N ALA A 13 -3.64 -34.98 3.35
CA ALA A 13 -3.32 -33.57 3.58
C ALA A 13 -3.39 -32.74 2.29
N ALA A 14 -2.93 -33.30 1.16
CA ALA A 14 -3.03 -32.64 -0.14
C ALA A 14 -4.48 -32.48 -0.59
N GLU A 15 -5.34 -33.49 -0.41
CA GLU A 15 -6.77 -33.40 -0.72
C GLU A 15 -7.49 -32.40 0.21
N ALA A 16 -7.18 -32.41 1.51
CA ALA A 16 -7.71 -31.44 2.46
C ALA A 16 -7.28 -30.00 2.12
N ALA A 17 -6.07 -29.82 1.57
CA ALA A 17 -5.58 -28.53 1.08
C ALA A 17 -6.10 -28.16 -0.32
N ALA A 18 -6.50 -29.14 -1.15
CA ALA A 18 -7.07 -28.92 -2.49
C ALA A 18 -8.46 -28.25 -2.44
N SER A 19 -9.09 -28.21 -1.27
CA SER A 19 -10.33 -27.48 -1.00
C SER A 19 -10.18 -25.95 -1.06
N GLY A 20 -8.96 -25.44 -1.28
CA GLY A 20 -8.64 -24.02 -1.48
C GLY A 20 -7.64 -23.51 -0.44
N PRO A 21 -7.03 -22.32 -0.67
CA PRO A 21 -6.16 -21.70 0.33
C PRO A 21 -6.96 -21.46 1.62
N GLN A 22 -6.38 -21.85 2.76
CA GLN A 22 -7.00 -21.63 4.08
C GLN A 22 -7.29 -20.14 4.34
N ILE A 23 -6.55 -19.24 3.68
CA ILE A 23 -6.67 -17.79 3.82
C ILE A 23 -6.42 -17.15 2.45
N ASP A 24 -7.39 -16.36 1.94
CA ASP A 24 -7.13 -15.47 0.79
C ASP A 24 -6.45 -14.19 1.27
N ILE A 25 -5.13 -14.12 1.11
CA ILE A 25 -4.31 -12.99 1.56
C ILE A 25 -4.71 -11.65 0.92
N ASN A 26 -5.38 -11.67 -0.24
CA ASN A 26 -5.81 -10.43 -0.90
C ASN A 26 -6.98 -9.76 -0.20
N THR A 27 -7.71 -10.49 0.62
CA THR A 27 -8.87 -9.97 1.36
C THR A 27 -8.55 -9.66 2.83
N VAL A 28 -7.33 -9.96 3.31
CA VAL A 28 -6.96 -9.85 4.73
C VAL A 28 -7.05 -8.43 5.28
N PHE A 29 -6.91 -7.41 4.42
CA PHE A 29 -7.05 -6.01 4.78
C PHE A 29 -8.44 -5.41 4.44
N ASP A 30 -9.34 -6.18 3.81
CA ASP A 30 -10.66 -5.72 3.32
C ASP A 30 -11.82 -6.03 4.31
N VAL A 31 -11.51 -6.31 5.58
CA VAL A 31 -12.25 -7.34 6.32
C VAL A 31 -12.36 -7.03 7.82
N TRP A 32 -13.33 -6.20 8.21
CA TRP A 32 -13.91 -6.21 9.56
C TRP A 32 -15.43 -6.04 9.46
N ASP A 33 -16.18 -6.74 10.32
CA ASP A 33 -17.63 -6.61 10.54
C ASP A 33 -17.89 -6.17 12.00
N SER A 34 -19.14 -5.86 12.32
CA SER A 34 -19.61 -5.18 13.52
C SER A 34 -19.39 -5.86 14.85
N ASP A 35 -19.10 -7.16 14.84
CA ASP A 35 -19.05 -8.00 16.03
C ASP A 35 -17.64 -8.50 16.37
N ASP A 36 -16.61 -7.75 15.95
CA ASP A 36 -15.21 -8.08 16.30
C ASP A 36 -14.69 -9.41 15.75
N THR A 37 -15.50 -10.05 14.91
CA THR A 37 -15.11 -11.18 14.09
C THR A 37 -14.37 -10.64 12.88
N LEU A 38 -13.25 -11.28 12.52
CA LEU A 38 -12.79 -11.23 11.13
C LEU A 38 -14.05 -11.42 10.28
N LYS A 39 -14.31 -10.59 9.25
CA LYS A 39 -15.01 -11.20 8.11
C LYS A 39 -14.11 -12.36 7.76
N ILE A 40 -14.50 -13.56 8.09
CA ILE A 40 -14.05 -14.72 7.38
C ILE A 40 -14.17 -14.30 5.90
N PRO A 41 -13.06 -14.14 5.11
CA PRO A 41 -13.19 -14.21 3.66
C PRO A 41 -14.22 -15.30 3.39
N ARG A 42 -15.18 -15.12 2.47
CA ARG A 42 -16.29 -16.09 2.26
C ARG A 42 -15.84 -17.56 2.07
N THR A 43 -14.54 -17.85 2.08
CA THR A 43 -13.83 -19.12 2.08
C THR A 43 -13.35 -19.65 3.46
N LEU A 44 -13.27 -18.87 4.54
CA LEU A 44 -12.86 -19.36 5.89
C LEU A 44 -14.05 -20.01 6.63
N SER A 45 -14.47 -21.21 6.22
CA SER A 45 -15.13 -22.03 7.23
C SER A 45 -14.12 -22.32 8.34
N ARG A 46 -14.48 -22.07 9.62
CA ARG A 46 -13.74 -22.59 10.79
C ARG A 46 -13.50 -24.10 10.67
N ASP A 47 -14.35 -24.78 9.89
CA ASP A 47 -14.31 -26.20 9.59
C ASP A 47 -13.17 -26.62 8.66
N ASN A 48 -12.47 -25.67 8.00
CA ASN A 48 -11.39 -25.96 7.05
C ASN A 48 -9.98 -25.72 7.63
N SER A 49 -9.86 -25.35 8.92
CA SER A 49 -8.56 -25.18 9.57
C SER A 49 -7.87 -26.53 9.71
N LEU A 50 -6.67 -26.67 9.13
CA LEU A 50 -5.91 -27.92 9.26
C LEU A 50 -5.00 -27.98 10.49
N ALA A 51 -4.92 -26.90 11.26
CA ALA A 51 -4.08 -26.81 12.45
C ALA A 51 -4.40 -27.89 13.53
N PRO A 52 -5.67 -28.25 13.79
CA PRO A 52 -5.99 -29.32 14.75
C PRO A 52 -5.42 -30.67 14.34
N PHE A 53 -5.35 -30.97 13.03
CA PHE A 53 -4.78 -32.22 12.53
C PHE A 53 -3.27 -32.31 12.78
N ALA A 54 -2.56 -31.17 12.79
CA ALA A 54 -1.14 -31.13 13.11
C ALA A 54 -0.84 -31.46 14.59
N ALA A 55 -1.83 -31.42 15.48
CA ALA A 55 -1.68 -31.77 16.90
C ALA A 55 -1.97 -33.25 17.21
N VAL A 56 -2.41 -34.05 16.22
CA VAL A 56 -2.89 -35.43 16.44
C VAL A 56 -1.74 -36.40 16.71
N SER A 57 -0.64 -36.31 15.97
CA SER A 57 0.58 -37.09 16.19
C SER A 57 1.76 -36.48 15.43
N HIS A 58 2.99 -36.95 15.68
CA HIS A 58 4.17 -36.46 14.98
C HIS A 58 4.07 -36.64 13.45
N ASN A 59 3.59 -37.79 12.96
CA ASN A 59 3.47 -38.04 11.52
C ASN A 59 2.43 -37.12 10.86
N TRP A 60 1.33 -36.84 11.57
CA TRP A 60 0.33 -35.87 11.13
C TRP A 60 0.88 -34.44 11.16
N GLN A 61 1.65 -34.08 12.19
CA GLN A 61 2.35 -32.80 12.27
C GLN A 61 3.24 -32.58 11.03
N LEU A 62 4.05 -33.57 10.63
CA LEU A 62 4.89 -33.46 9.43
C LEU A 62 4.07 -33.24 8.14
N ALA A 63 2.90 -33.88 8.04
CA ALA A 63 2.05 -33.81 6.86
C ALA A 63 1.26 -32.50 6.77
N PHE A 64 0.81 -31.93 7.90
CA PHE A 64 -0.10 -30.78 7.93
C PHE A 64 0.57 -29.43 8.23
N GLU A 65 1.75 -29.41 8.87
CA GLU A 65 2.51 -28.17 9.08
C GLU A 65 2.82 -27.40 7.77
N PRO A 66 3.20 -28.05 6.65
CA PRO A 66 3.45 -27.35 5.39
C PRO A 66 2.27 -26.51 4.92
N PHE A 67 1.05 -27.01 5.12
CA PHE A 67 -0.18 -26.32 4.72
C PHE A 67 -0.61 -25.28 5.76
N THR A 68 -0.46 -25.60 7.04
CA THR A 68 -0.85 -24.71 8.16
C THR A 68 0.03 -23.46 8.22
N PHE A 69 1.34 -23.60 7.95
CA PHE A 69 2.29 -22.49 7.98
C PHE A 69 2.49 -21.82 6.62
N HIS A 70 1.85 -22.30 5.55
CA HIS A 70 2.00 -21.73 4.21
C HIS A 70 1.66 -20.23 4.15
N THR A 71 0.54 -19.84 4.79
CA THR A 71 0.05 -18.46 4.84
C THR A 71 -0.22 -18.07 6.29
N LEU A 72 0.45 -17.03 6.77
CA LEU A 72 0.32 -16.53 8.13
C LEU A 72 -0.34 -15.15 8.15
N VAL A 73 -1.40 -15.01 8.96
CA VAL A 73 -1.98 -13.70 9.31
C VAL A 73 -1.73 -13.48 10.79
N ILE A 74 -0.90 -12.49 11.11
CA ILE A 74 -0.34 -12.30 12.44
C ILE A 74 -0.72 -10.92 12.96
N SER A 75 -1.33 -10.87 14.14
CA SER A 75 -1.50 -9.64 14.92
C SER A 75 -0.30 -9.45 15.86
N PRO A 76 -0.03 -8.23 16.36
CA PRO A 76 1.04 -7.96 17.32
C PRO A 76 1.05 -8.92 18.51
N LYS A 77 -0.12 -9.22 19.08
CA LYS A 77 -0.27 -10.17 20.19
C LYS A 77 0.22 -11.57 19.80
N ARG A 78 -0.27 -12.11 18.67
CA ARG A 78 0.13 -13.45 18.18
C ARG A 78 1.60 -13.51 17.80
N LEU A 79 2.17 -12.40 17.32
CA LEU A 79 3.59 -12.31 17.00
C LEU A 79 4.44 -12.41 18.28
N VAL A 80 4.05 -11.68 19.33
CA VAL A 80 4.73 -11.72 20.62
C VAL A 80 4.63 -13.12 21.24
N GLU A 81 3.45 -13.72 21.26
CA GLU A 81 3.25 -15.11 21.74
C GLU A 81 4.09 -16.11 20.94
N ALA A 82 4.11 -16.00 19.61
CA ALA A 82 4.90 -16.88 18.76
C ALA A 82 6.41 -16.74 18.99
N ALA A 83 6.88 -15.53 19.27
CA ALA A 83 8.28 -15.28 19.62
C ALA A 83 8.63 -15.82 21.01
N GLN A 84 7.77 -15.58 22.01
CA GLN A 84 7.99 -16.03 23.40
C GLN A 84 7.99 -17.55 23.53
N HIS A 85 7.07 -18.23 22.85
CA HIS A 85 6.95 -19.69 22.92
C HIS A 85 7.74 -20.43 21.83
N GLY A 86 8.46 -19.71 20.96
CA GLY A 86 9.27 -20.30 19.89
C GLY A 86 8.44 -21.08 18.86
N TYR A 87 7.20 -20.66 18.58
CA TYR A 87 6.32 -21.38 17.66
C TYR A 87 6.79 -21.34 16.21
N LEU A 88 7.45 -20.26 15.79
CA LEU A 88 7.99 -20.07 14.43
C LEU A 88 9.44 -20.57 14.35
N THR A 89 9.61 -21.88 14.40
CA THR A 89 10.92 -22.53 14.27
C THR A 89 11.47 -22.41 12.85
N HIS A 90 12.79 -22.60 12.69
CA HIS A 90 13.47 -22.65 11.39
C HIS A 90 12.74 -23.54 10.38
N ARG A 91 12.31 -24.73 10.82
CA ARG A 91 11.58 -25.68 9.98
C ARG A 91 10.21 -25.13 9.53
N ARG A 92 9.43 -24.59 10.47
CA ARG A 92 8.09 -24.04 10.17
C ARG A 92 8.16 -22.83 9.26
N LEU A 93 9.16 -21.97 9.46
CA LEU A 93 9.44 -20.84 8.57
C LEU A 93 9.82 -21.29 7.15
N GLY A 94 10.44 -22.46 6.99
CA GLY A 94 10.71 -23.04 5.66
C GLY A 94 9.45 -23.38 4.85
N TYR A 95 8.30 -23.57 5.52
CA TYR A 95 7.02 -23.80 4.86
C TYR A 95 6.29 -22.51 4.47
N VAL A 96 6.65 -21.38 5.09
CA VAL A 96 5.96 -20.10 4.88
C VAL A 96 6.20 -19.60 3.46
N ARG A 97 5.13 -19.14 2.81
CA ARG A 97 5.18 -18.43 1.52
C ARG A 97 4.59 -17.04 1.63
N PHE A 98 3.62 -16.84 2.51
CA PHE A 98 2.92 -15.57 2.65
C PHE A 98 2.76 -15.17 4.12
N ILE A 99 3.03 -13.91 4.43
CA ILE A 99 2.83 -13.32 5.76
C ILE A 99 2.08 -11.99 5.62
N ALA A 100 0.97 -11.83 6.32
CA ALA A 100 0.31 -10.55 6.51
C ALA A 100 0.37 -10.16 7.99
N VAL A 101 0.95 -8.99 8.28
CA VAL A 101 1.04 -8.44 9.63
C VAL A 101 0.06 -7.28 9.76
N LEU A 102 -0.93 -7.47 10.63
CA LEU A 102 -2.00 -6.50 10.91
C LEU A 102 -1.59 -5.65 12.12
N ILE A 103 -0.96 -4.49 11.89
CA ILE A 103 -0.41 -3.66 12.98
C ILE A 103 -1.54 -2.88 13.66
N ALA A 104 -2.18 -3.51 14.65
CA ALA A 104 -3.21 -2.88 15.48
C ALA A 104 -2.63 -2.43 16.83
N PHE A 105 -3.09 -1.28 17.32
CA PHE A 105 -2.78 -0.78 18.65
C PHE A 105 -3.99 -0.98 19.58
N PRO A 106 -3.78 -1.35 20.86
CA PRO A 106 -4.87 -1.48 21.81
C PRO A 106 -5.56 -0.12 22.02
N LEU A 107 -6.90 -0.15 22.09
CA LEU A 107 -7.69 1.05 22.37
C LEU A 107 -7.55 1.45 23.83
N PRO A 108 -7.73 2.75 24.16
CA PRO A 108 -7.80 3.21 25.53
C PRO A 108 -9.20 2.95 26.12
N ARG A 109 -9.72 1.72 26.09
CA ARG A 109 -10.89 1.36 26.91
C ARG A 109 -10.41 0.88 28.28
N PRO A 110 -11.07 1.24 29.39
CA PRO A 110 -10.67 0.82 30.74
C PRO A 110 -10.74 -0.70 30.98
N TRP A 111 -11.31 -1.47 30.03
CA TRP A 111 -11.44 -2.93 30.08
C TRP A 111 -10.56 -3.66 29.05
N ASP A 112 -9.89 -2.95 28.15
CA ASP A 112 -9.01 -3.60 27.18
C ASP A 112 -7.67 -3.91 27.86
N THR A 113 -7.32 -5.20 27.91
CA THR A 113 -6.05 -5.65 28.50
C THR A 113 -4.90 -5.00 27.72
N PRO A 114 -4.02 -4.20 28.35
CA PRO A 114 -2.89 -3.62 27.66
C PRO A 114 -2.04 -4.74 27.03
N ILE A 115 -1.45 -4.49 25.86
CA ILE A 115 -0.39 -5.37 25.35
C ILE A 115 0.79 -5.19 26.31
N VAL A 116 0.88 -6.08 27.30
CA VAL A 116 1.98 -6.08 28.25
C VAL A 116 3.20 -6.62 27.52
N PHE A 117 4.07 -5.70 27.12
CA PHE A 117 5.39 -6.07 26.69
C PHE A 117 6.22 -6.35 27.95
N SER A 118 6.60 -7.61 28.19
CA SER A 118 7.48 -7.94 29.31
C SER A 118 8.74 -7.05 29.28
N PRO A 119 9.13 -6.44 30.42
CA PRO A 119 10.36 -5.64 30.53
C PRO A 119 11.64 -6.43 30.23
N GLU A 120 11.57 -7.76 30.25
CA GLU A 120 12.72 -8.68 30.21
C GLU A 120 13.06 -9.23 28.81
N LEU A 121 12.52 -8.65 27.73
CA LEU A 121 12.99 -8.96 26.36
C LEU A 121 14.34 -8.29 26.06
N ASP A 122 15.33 -8.54 26.92
CA ASP A 122 16.75 -8.34 26.68
C ASP A 122 17.30 -9.67 26.13
N ILE A 123 17.61 -9.69 24.84
CA ILE A 123 17.75 -10.88 23.97
C ILE A 123 19.04 -11.70 24.25
N ARG A 124 19.63 -11.64 25.44
CA ARG A 124 20.93 -12.28 25.72
C ARG A 124 20.95 -13.44 26.71
N LYS A 125 19.86 -13.82 27.38
CA LYS A 125 19.94 -14.89 28.40
C LYS A 125 19.00 -16.09 28.28
N ASP A 126 17.93 -16.03 27.49
CA ASP A 126 16.93 -17.12 27.51
C ASP A 126 17.10 -18.21 26.45
N LEU A 127 18.19 -18.19 25.67
CA LEU A 127 18.52 -19.30 24.77
C LEU A 127 19.08 -20.55 25.49
N PHE A 128 19.18 -20.56 26.84
CA PHE A 128 19.75 -21.69 27.60
C PHE A 128 18.94 -22.18 28.81
N ARG A 129 17.70 -21.73 29.04
CA ARG A 129 16.85 -22.28 30.11
C ARG A 129 15.63 -23.03 29.58
N ALA A 130 15.90 -24.13 28.89
CA ALA A 130 14.92 -25.20 28.68
C ALA A 130 15.43 -26.50 29.34
N ARG A 131 15.55 -26.50 30.68
CA ARG A 131 15.59 -27.74 31.49
C ARG A 131 15.41 -27.46 32.99
N GLY A 132 14.36 -28.06 33.56
CA GLY A 132 13.96 -27.95 34.98
C GLY A 132 13.21 -26.65 35.25
N ASP A 133 12.06 -26.60 35.89
CA ASP A 133 11.61 -27.43 36.99
C ASP A 133 10.08 -27.29 37.15
N THR A 134 9.48 -28.33 37.71
CA THR A 134 8.07 -28.45 38.10
C THR A 134 7.79 -27.65 39.37
N GLY A 135 6.62 -27.03 39.48
CA GLY A 135 6.18 -26.43 40.75
C GLY A 135 4.78 -25.85 40.70
N ASP A 136 3.85 -26.57 41.31
CA ASP A 136 2.50 -26.18 41.75
C ASP A 136 2.47 -24.85 42.52
N VAL A 137 1.29 -24.19 42.56
CA VAL A 137 0.52 -23.89 43.80
C VAL A 137 -0.74 -23.05 43.45
N SER A 138 -1.85 -23.49 44.04
CA SER A 138 -3.22 -22.94 44.21
C SER A 138 -3.24 -21.54 44.87
N SER A 139 -4.32 -20.80 45.15
CA SER A 139 -5.75 -21.00 45.48
C SER A 139 -6.36 -19.57 45.58
N GLU A 140 -7.58 -19.34 45.07
CA GLU A 140 -8.82 -18.99 45.82
C GLU A 140 -8.88 -17.62 46.52
N ASP A 141 -9.99 -16.89 46.29
CA ASP A 141 -10.83 -16.12 47.23
C ASP A 141 -11.91 -15.37 46.39
N GLU A 142 -13.18 -15.84 46.39
CA GLU A 142 -14.35 -15.37 47.19
C GLU A 142 -14.80 -13.92 46.86
N VAL A 143 -15.80 -13.73 45.98
CA VAL A 143 -17.27 -13.56 46.21
C VAL A 143 -17.64 -12.25 46.92
N GLU A 144 -18.43 -11.39 46.24
CA GLU A 144 -19.68 -10.83 46.77
C GLU A 144 -20.46 -10.08 45.68
N GLY A 145 -21.78 -10.34 45.60
CA GLY A 145 -22.69 -9.73 44.65
C GLY A 145 -23.46 -8.55 45.26
N VAL A 146 -23.92 -7.62 44.39
CA VAL A 146 -24.97 -6.65 44.70
C VAL A 146 -25.80 -6.37 43.44
N GLU A 147 -27.04 -6.83 43.52
CA GLU A 147 -28.34 -6.28 43.09
C GLU A 147 -28.52 -5.62 41.70
N GLU A 148 -29.49 -6.17 40.98
CA GLU A 148 -30.15 -5.63 39.78
C GLU A 148 -31.02 -4.42 40.17
N ASP A 149 -30.80 -3.28 39.53
CA ASP A 149 -31.74 -2.16 39.52
C ASP A 149 -32.06 -1.80 38.06
N ASP A 150 -33.29 -2.16 37.66
CA ASP A 150 -33.95 -1.70 36.44
C ASP A 150 -34.33 -0.22 36.60
N VAL A 151 -33.66 0.67 35.88
CA VAL A 151 -34.11 2.05 35.68
C VAL A 151 -34.11 2.39 34.20
N ASP A 152 -35.29 2.32 33.60
CA ASP A 152 -35.64 3.02 32.36
C ASP A 152 -35.43 4.53 32.57
N GLY A 153 -34.34 5.05 32.01
CA GLY A 153 -34.05 6.47 31.99
C GLY A 153 -33.42 6.83 30.65
N ASP A 154 -34.13 7.64 29.87
CA ASP A 154 -33.61 8.36 28.69
C ASP A 154 -32.38 9.19 29.11
N GLY A 155 -31.23 8.54 29.08
CA GLY A 155 -29.93 9.11 29.42
C GLY A 155 -29.35 9.79 28.20
N ASP A 156 -29.51 11.11 28.15
CA ASP A 156 -28.73 12.04 27.35
C ASP A 156 -27.24 11.61 27.45
N TYR A 157 -26.69 11.05 26.37
CA TYR A 157 -25.26 10.73 26.28
C TYR A 157 -24.50 12.04 26.28
N ILE A 158 -24.25 12.56 27.48
CA ILE A 158 -23.21 13.54 27.73
C ILE A 158 -21.94 12.90 27.19
N THR A 159 -21.52 13.36 26.02
CA THR A 159 -20.16 13.23 25.49
C THR A 159 -19.25 13.95 26.48
N SER A 160 -18.99 13.34 27.63
CA SER A 160 -17.89 13.71 28.48
C SER A 160 -16.65 13.37 27.65
N VAL A 161 -16.08 14.41 27.05
CA VAL A 161 -14.78 14.38 26.39
C VAL A 161 -13.79 13.90 27.44
N ILE A 162 -13.55 12.59 27.47
CA ILE A 162 -12.37 12.04 28.13
C ILE A 162 -11.22 12.57 27.28
N ASP A 163 -10.46 13.52 27.82
CA ASP A 163 -9.22 14.02 27.23
C ASP A 163 -8.23 12.85 27.14
N PHE A 164 -8.32 12.07 26.07
CA PHE A 164 -7.30 11.08 25.77
C PHE A 164 -6.03 11.84 25.36
N PRO A 165 -4.86 11.47 25.92
CA PRO A 165 -3.60 12.05 25.46
C PRO A 165 -3.45 11.85 23.95
N HIS A 166 -2.85 12.85 23.29
CA HIS A 166 -2.68 12.89 21.85
C HIS A 166 -2.02 11.58 21.37
N PRO A 167 -2.41 11.00 20.21
CA PRO A 167 -1.87 9.71 19.73
C PRO A 167 -0.33 9.61 19.70
N ARG A 168 0.38 10.72 19.51
CA ARG A 168 1.86 10.78 19.61
C ARG A 168 2.38 10.56 21.05
N ASP A 169 1.63 11.01 22.05
CA ASP A 169 1.97 10.86 23.48
C ASP A 169 1.65 9.45 24.01
N ARG A 170 0.97 8.61 23.21
CA ARG A 170 0.64 7.23 23.54
C ARG A 170 1.79 6.24 23.29
N GLY A 171 2.89 6.70 22.69
CA GLY A 171 4.06 5.87 22.42
C GLY A 171 3.86 4.82 21.33
N TYR A 172 2.93 5.03 20.40
CA TYR A 172 2.67 4.11 19.29
C TYR A 172 3.90 3.87 18.42
N ASP A 173 4.77 4.85 18.25
CA ASP A 173 6.05 4.67 17.56
C ASP A 173 6.94 3.61 18.22
N ARG A 174 7.01 3.59 19.56
CA ARG A 174 7.78 2.59 20.31
C ARG A 174 7.17 1.19 20.16
N VAL A 175 5.84 1.11 20.23
CA VAL A 175 5.10 -0.15 20.04
C VAL A 175 5.29 -0.68 18.63
N PHE A 176 5.16 0.19 17.63
CA PHE A 176 5.42 -0.10 16.23
C PHE A 176 6.84 -0.63 16.02
N ALA A 177 7.84 0.10 16.51
CA ALA A 177 9.24 -0.28 16.37
C ALA A 177 9.51 -1.65 17.02
N LYS A 178 8.94 -1.92 18.20
CA LYS A 178 9.05 -3.22 18.87
C LYS A 178 8.40 -4.35 18.07
N ILE A 179 7.21 -4.13 17.50
CA ILE A 179 6.53 -5.12 16.64
C ILE A 179 7.40 -5.48 15.44
N ILE A 180 7.94 -4.47 14.73
CA ILE A 180 8.81 -4.70 13.58
C ILE A 180 10.09 -5.43 13.99
N ARG A 181 10.71 -5.09 15.12
CA ARG A 181 11.90 -5.81 15.60
C ARG A 181 11.62 -7.28 15.93
N ILE A 182 10.53 -7.57 16.65
CA ILE A 182 10.15 -8.95 16.97
C ILE A 182 9.91 -9.74 15.68
N LEU A 183 9.22 -9.12 14.71
CA LEU A 183 8.98 -9.72 13.40
C LEU A 183 10.28 -10.06 12.68
N PHE A 184 11.19 -9.09 12.56
CA PHE A 184 12.47 -9.27 11.89
C PHE A 184 13.35 -10.31 12.59
N ASN A 185 13.43 -10.30 13.91
CA ASN A 185 14.19 -11.29 14.68
C ASN A 185 13.60 -12.70 14.52
N THR A 186 12.28 -12.82 14.41
CA THR A 186 11.61 -14.10 14.15
C THR A 186 11.90 -14.58 12.73
N LEU A 187 11.76 -13.72 11.73
CA LEU A 187 11.97 -14.06 10.33
C LEU A 187 13.43 -14.32 9.96
N LYS A 188 14.38 -13.79 10.74
CA LYS A 188 15.82 -14.10 10.61
C LYS A 188 16.09 -15.61 10.74
N LEU A 189 15.24 -16.35 11.44
CA LEU A 189 15.36 -17.80 11.61
C LEU A 189 14.95 -18.59 10.36
N ALA A 190 14.35 -17.94 9.35
CA ALA A 190 13.91 -18.61 8.13
C ALA A 190 15.10 -19.22 7.37
N PRO A 191 14.98 -20.44 6.83
CA PRO A 191 16.04 -21.04 6.02
C PRO A 191 16.34 -20.18 4.81
N VAL A 192 17.62 -20.13 4.44
CA VAL A 192 18.10 -19.57 3.19
C VAL A 192 18.38 -20.74 2.27
N HIS A 193 17.75 -20.76 1.10
CA HIS A 193 18.01 -21.81 0.11
C HIS A 193 19.44 -21.71 -0.41
N GLU A 194 20.04 -22.84 -0.81
CA GLU A 194 21.44 -22.89 -1.30
C GLU A 194 21.68 -21.94 -2.48
N ASN A 195 20.68 -21.77 -3.34
CA ASN A 195 20.70 -20.85 -4.47
C ASN A 195 20.39 -19.37 -4.09
N HIS A 196 20.29 -19.06 -2.80
CA HIS A 196 19.91 -17.76 -2.25
C HIS A 196 18.59 -17.22 -2.80
N GLN A 197 17.70 -18.12 -3.26
CA GLN A 197 16.42 -17.72 -3.81
C GLN A 197 15.45 -17.37 -2.66
N PRO A 198 14.93 -16.13 -2.63
CA PRO A 198 13.92 -15.76 -1.66
C PRO A 198 12.56 -16.40 -2.02
N TYR A 199 11.72 -16.64 -1.01
CA TYR A 199 10.45 -17.38 -1.17
C TYR A 199 9.29 -16.89 -0.30
N ILE A 200 9.51 -15.89 0.56
CA ILE A 200 8.47 -15.33 1.45
C ILE A 200 7.99 -13.99 0.91
N ASP A 201 6.67 -13.84 0.79
CA ASP A 201 6.01 -12.58 0.49
C ASP A 201 5.41 -12.00 1.78
N ILE A 202 5.80 -10.77 2.13
CA ILE A 202 5.31 -10.09 3.33
C ILE A 202 4.43 -8.88 2.98
N ARG A 203 3.34 -8.70 3.75
CA ARG A 203 2.45 -7.54 3.70
C ARG A 203 2.33 -6.92 5.09
N LEU A 204 2.54 -5.62 5.17
CA LEU A 204 2.44 -4.82 6.40
C LEU A 204 1.35 -3.78 6.20
N GLY A 205 0.47 -3.62 7.17
CA GLY A 205 -0.57 -2.58 7.09
C GLY A 205 -1.24 -2.34 8.43
N PHE A 206 -1.86 -1.17 8.56
CA PHE A 206 -2.66 -0.80 9.71
C PHE A 206 -4.13 -1.11 9.40
N PRO A 207 -4.81 -1.98 10.16
CA PRO A 207 -6.25 -2.10 10.03
C PRO A 207 -6.92 -0.76 10.37
N VAL A 208 -8.12 -0.51 9.85
CA VAL A 208 -8.90 0.70 10.16
C VAL A 208 -9.06 0.82 11.69
N PRO A 209 -8.69 1.94 12.31
CA PRO A 209 -8.69 2.06 13.76
C PRO A 209 -10.09 1.91 14.34
N ARG A 210 -10.22 1.08 15.39
CA ARG A 210 -11.45 0.95 16.19
C ARG A 210 -11.72 2.15 17.11
N GLU A 211 -10.77 3.09 17.24
CA GLU A 211 -10.85 4.28 18.11
C GLU A 211 -12.09 5.15 17.83
N TYR A 212 -12.72 4.96 16.68
CA TYR A 212 -13.88 5.74 16.25
C TYR A 212 -15.24 5.08 16.56
N GLY A 213 -15.29 3.96 17.29
CA GLY A 213 -16.56 3.28 17.61
C GLY A 213 -17.30 2.71 16.39
N LEU A 214 -16.57 2.49 15.30
CA LEU A 214 -17.10 2.36 13.94
C LEU A 214 -17.58 0.96 13.54
N SER A 215 -17.60 -0.02 14.46
CA SER A 215 -17.87 -1.41 14.10
C SER A 215 -19.25 -1.57 13.44
N ARG A 216 -20.26 -0.76 13.76
CA ARG A 216 -21.64 -0.88 13.22
C ARG A 216 -21.97 -0.05 11.96
N ILE A 217 -21.00 0.60 11.32
CA ILE A 217 -21.31 1.62 10.29
C ILE A 217 -20.87 1.19 8.89
N SER A 218 -21.74 1.38 7.91
CA SER A 218 -21.58 0.93 6.51
C SER A 218 -20.56 1.71 5.66
N ALA A 219 -19.85 2.70 6.23
CA ALA A 219 -18.86 3.54 5.53
C ALA A 219 -17.81 4.18 6.47
N PRO A 220 -16.97 3.39 7.17
CA PRO A 220 -15.96 3.91 8.11
C PRO A 220 -14.91 4.82 7.45
N GLU A 221 -14.59 4.60 6.18
CA GLU A 221 -13.64 5.38 5.37
C GLU A 221 -14.11 6.83 5.14
N GLU A 222 -15.41 7.04 4.89
CA GLU A 222 -15.97 8.38 4.65
C GLU A 222 -15.93 9.24 5.92
N MET A 223 -16.12 8.62 7.08
CA MET A 223 -16.10 9.29 8.36
C MET A 223 -14.66 9.62 8.82
N GLU A 224 -13.69 8.71 8.63
CA GLU A 224 -12.27 9.00 8.89
C GLU A 224 -11.80 10.18 8.03
N ALA A 225 -12.18 10.21 6.74
CA ALA A 225 -11.91 11.32 5.83
C ALA A 225 -12.53 12.65 6.29
N ASN A 226 -13.80 12.63 6.71
CA ASN A 226 -14.49 13.83 7.20
C ASN A 226 -13.93 14.33 8.53
N THR A 227 -13.40 13.44 9.37
CA THR A 227 -12.86 13.79 10.69
C THR A 227 -11.41 14.29 10.60
N LEU A 228 -10.62 13.81 9.64
CA LEU A 228 -9.26 14.30 9.33
C LEU A 228 -9.22 15.74 8.81
N GLU A 229 -10.26 16.15 8.08
CA GLU A 229 -10.43 17.54 7.64
C GLU A 229 -10.90 18.46 8.79
N GLY A 230 -11.32 17.89 9.92
CA GLY A 230 -11.65 18.62 11.14
C GLY A 230 -10.41 18.95 12.00
N PRO A 231 -10.56 19.86 12.98
CA PRO A 231 -9.47 20.22 13.89
C PRO A 231 -9.01 19.04 14.78
N TRP A 232 -9.85 18.01 14.92
CA TRP A 232 -9.78 16.98 15.96
C TRP A 232 -8.83 15.80 15.70
N LEU A 233 -8.45 15.53 14.44
CA LEU A 233 -7.58 14.39 14.11
C LEU A 233 -6.28 14.81 13.42
N THR A 234 -5.16 14.30 13.91
CA THR A 234 -3.83 14.50 13.33
C THR A 234 -3.33 13.17 12.81
N THR A 235 -2.85 13.14 11.56
CA THR A 235 -2.19 11.96 11.01
C THR A 235 -0.92 11.65 11.79
N VAL A 236 -0.76 10.39 12.19
CA VAL A 236 0.44 9.89 12.86
C VAL A 236 1.28 9.13 11.85
N TYR A 237 2.54 9.55 11.73
CA TYR A 237 3.54 8.88 10.90
C TYR A 237 4.46 8.07 11.79
N LEU A 238 4.39 6.74 11.66
CA LEU A 238 5.07 5.83 12.55
C LEU A 238 6.50 5.55 12.10
N SER A 239 7.46 5.73 13.02
CA SER A 239 8.91 5.65 12.76
C SER A 239 9.62 4.57 13.58
N MET A 240 10.83 4.18 13.13
CA MET A 240 11.71 3.23 13.85
C MET A 240 12.73 3.93 14.79
N ASN A 241 12.68 5.25 14.96
CA ASN A 241 13.79 6.05 15.50
C ASN A 241 14.03 5.92 17.03
N HIS A 242 13.23 5.16 17.77
CA HIS A 242 13.21 5.27 19.23
C HIS A 242 14.27 4.48 20.00
N ASP A 243 14.95 3.48 19.42
CA ASP A 243 15.80 2.58 20.23
C ASP A 243 17.17 2.21 19.61
N GLY A 244 17.58 2.82 18.49
CA GLY A 244 18.95 2.68 17.93
C GLY A 244 19.38 1.29 17.44
N GLU A 245 18.61 0.22 17.72
CA GLU A 245 18.91 -1.13 17.28
C GLU A 245 18.62 -1.32 15.79
N GLU A 246 19.64 -1.82 15.08
CA GLU A 246 19.56 -2.13 13.66
C GLU A 246 18.75 -3.41 13.41
N LEU A 247 17.85 -3.37 12.42
CA LEU A 247 17.09 -4.53 11.99
C LEU A 247 18.01 -5.56 11.28
N PRO A 248 17.87 -6.87 11.56
CA PRO A 248 18.63 -7.90 10.85
C PRO A 248 18.25 -7.97 9.37
N GLU A 249 19.18 -8.47 8.55
CA GLU A 249 18.89 -8.76 7.15
C GLU A 249 18.00 -10.00 7.00
N LEU A 250 17.08 -9.95 6.03
CA LEU A 250 16.12 -10.99 5.71
C LEU A 250 16.25 -11.42 4.24
N PRO A 251 17.26 -12.25 3.89
CA PRO A 251 17.47 -12.69 2.51
C PRO A 251 16.36 -13.60 1.98
N SER A 252 15.54 -14.21 2.84
CA SER A 252 14.45 -15.11 2.43
C SER A 252 13.20 -14.39 1.89
N ILE A 253 13.12 -13.06 2.00
CA ILE A 253 11.97 -12.25 1.58
C ILE A 253 12.06 -11.91 0.08
N ALA A 254 11.05 -12.32 -0.68
CA ALA A 254 10.96 -12.13 -2.13
C ALA A 254 10.14 -10.90 -2.50
N SER A 255 9.06 -10.64 -1.77
CA SER A 255 8.17 -9.50 -1.99
C SER A 255 7.82 -8.83 -0.67
N CYS A 256 7.71 -7.51 -0.69
CA CYS A 256 7.26 -6.72 0.45
C CYS A 256 6.20 -5.71 0.01
N SER A 257 5.08 -5.63 0.73
CA SER A 257 4.02 -4.67 0.49
C SER A 257 3.70 -3.89 1.75
N PHE A 258 3.62 -2.57 1.63
CA PHE A 258 3.08 -1.68 2.65
C PHE A 258 1.71 -1.22 2.18
N GLU A 259 0.66 -1.51 2.95
CA GLU A 259 -0.72 -1.20 2.64
C GLU A 259 -1.19 0.02 3.44
N LEU A 260 -1.68 1.04 2.72
CA LEU A 260 -2.29 2.23 3.31
C LEU A 260 -3.80 2.02 3.45
N VAL A 261 -4.21 1.42 4.56
CA VAL A 261 -5.61 1.08 4.85
C VAL A 261 -6.22 2.06 5.87
N SER A 262 -5.46 2.45 6.89
CA SER A 262 -5.84 3.52 7.83
C SER A 262 -5.53 4.91 7.24
N TRP A 263 -6.38 5.90 7.54
CA TRP A 263 -6.16 7.28 7.11
C TRP A 263 -5.50 8.15 8.19
N SER A 264 -5.50 7.68 9.44
CA SER A 264 -4.93 8.34 10.61
C SER A 264 -3.59 7.74 11.08
N LEU A 265 -3.33 6.46 10.79
CA LEU A 265 -2.06 5.79 11.06
C LEU A 265 -1.35 5.47 9.75
N CYS A 266 -0.20 6.11 9.55
CA CYS A 266 0.60 5.97 8.34
C CYS A 266 2.01 5.47 8.71
N PHE A 267 2.64 4.73 7.81
CA PHE A 267 4.08 4.54 7.89
C PHE A 267 4.76 5.88 7.60
N GLU A 268 5.77 6.26 8.39
CA GLU A 268 6.70 7.28 7.92
C GLU A 268 7.33 6.78 6.59
N PRO A 269 7.24 7.52 5.48
CA PRO A 269 7.66 7.01 4.17
C PRO A 269 9.12 6.52 4.13
N HIS A 270 10.03 7.24 4.79
CA HIS A 270 11.42 6.85 4.95
C HIS A 270 11.58 5.48 5.65
N THR A 271 10.79 5.26 6.71
CA THR A 271 10.83 4.02 7.49
C THR A 271 10.46 2.80 6.64
N ALA A 272 9.51 2.92 5.71
CA ALA A 272 9.19 1.85 4.78
C ALA A 272 10.39 1.47 3.89
N CYS A 273 11.18 2.45 3.45
CA CYS A 273 12.42 2.21 2.71
C CYS A 273 13.52 1.58 3.57
N ILE A 274 13.66 1.96 4.84
CA ILE A 274 14.59 1.31 5.79
C ILE A 274 14.22 -0.16 5.97
N ILE A 275 12.94 -0.46 6.18
CA ILE A 275 12.48 -1.85 6.33
C ILE A 275 12.76 -2.64 5.04
N GLY A 276 12.51 -2.04 3.87
CA GLY A 276 12.81 -2.66 2.58
C GLY A 276 14.30 -2.86 2.31
N SER A 277 15.18 -1.97 2.79
CA SER A 277 16.64 -2.09 2.60
C SER A 277 17.24 -3.30 3.31
N LYS A 278 16.57 -3.82 4.34
CA LYS A 278 16.96 -5.01 5.08
C LYS A 278 16.57 -6.33 4.41
N MET A 279 16.08 -6.28 3.17
CA MET A 279 15.70 -7.46 2.38
C MET A 279 16.59 -7.54 1.13
N PRO A 280 17.85 -7.98 1.23
CA PRO A 280 18.84 -7.84 0.14
C PRO A 280 18.43 -8.54 -1.18
N CYS A 281 17.63 -9.60 -1.09
CA CYS A 281 17.15 -10.37 -2.24
C CYS A 281 15.75 -9.94 -2.72
N LEU A 282 15.23 -8.79 -2.26
CA LEU A 282 13.88 -8.33 -2.56
C LEU A 282 13.66 -8.13 -4.07
N LYS A 283 12.70 -8.86 -4.62
CA LYS A 283 12.36 -8.86 -6.05
C LYS A 283 11.23 -7.90 -6.39
N LYS A 284 10.25 -7.80 -5.48
CA LYS A 284 9.06 -6.98 -5.66
C LYS A 284 8.85 -6.08 -4.45
N LEU A 285 8.56 -4.81 -4.70
CA LEU A 285 8.29 -3.84 -3.64
C LEU A 285 7.06 -3.03 -3.99
N LYS A 286 6.07 -3.06 -3.09
CA LYS A 286 4.87 -2.26 -3.17
C LYS A 286 4.80 -1.29 -1.98
N LEU A 287 4.76 0.00 -2.26
CA LEU A 287 4.76 1.08 -1.28
C LEU A 287 3.47 1.88 -1.45
N HIS A 288 2.42 1.54 -0.69
CA HIS A 288 1.26 2.42 -0.56
C HIS A 288 1.46 3.29 0.69
N LEU A 289 1.71 4.58 0.47
CA LEU A 289 2.09 5.56 1.48
C LEU A 289 1.24 6.84 1.36
N SER A 290 1.28 7.68 2.38
CA SER A 290 0.40 8.85 2.51
C SER A 290 1.18 10.16 2.40
N ASP A 291 0.74 11.04 1.48
CA ASP A 291 1.14 12.45 1.32
C ASP A 291 0.04 13.38 1.87
N ARG A 292 -0.64 12.96 2.94
CA ARG A 292 -1.84 13.63 3.49
C ARG A 292 -1.57 14.49 4.72
N GLU A 293 -0.32 14.91 4.93
CA GLU A 293 -0.07 15.94 5.93
C GLU A 293 -0.63 17.27 5.41
N LEU A 294 -1.80 17.66 5.94
CA LEU A 294 -2.54 18.85 5.53
C LEU A 294 -2.31 20.03 6.47
N LYS A 295 -1.89 19.78 7.72
CA LYS A 295 -1.80 20.79 8.78
C LYS A 295 -0.40 21.37 8.87
N ASP A 296 0.63 20.55 8.66
CA ASP A 296 2.03 20.94 8.76
C ASP A 296 2.77 20.80 7.43
N GLN A 297 2.88 21.92 6.70
CA GLN A 297 3.61 21.94 5.42
C GLN A 297 5.10 21.61 5.58
N GLY A 298 5.72 21.99 6.71
CA GLY A 298 7.13 21.71 6.97
C GLY A 298 7.37 20.20 7.11
N LEU A 299 6.54 19.54 7.92
CA LEU A 299 6.56 18.08 8.07
C LEU A 299 6.30 17.37 6.74
N ARG A 300 5.34 17.84 5.94
CA ARG A 300 5.08 17.27 4.60
C ARG A 300 6.34 17.31 3.72
N ASN A 301 7.01 18.46 3.67
CA ASN A 301 8.24 18.65 2.90
C ASN A 301 9.36 17.73 3.41
N GLU A 302 9.53 17.63 4.72
CA GLU A 302 10.50 16.74 5.36
C GLU A 302 10.26 15.27 4.98
N LEU A 303 9.04 14.78 5.14
CA LEU A 303 8.66 13.40 4.82
C LEU A 303 8.93 13.07 3.34
N ARG A 304 8.59 14.00 2.44
CA ARG A 304 8.80 13.87 1.00
C ARG A 304 10.29 13.85 0.63
N ASN A 305 11.09 14.74 1.22
CA ASN A 305 12.53 14.82 0.95
C ASN A 305 13.29 13.62 1.52
N LYS A 306 12.95 13.19 2.74
CA LYS A 306 13.49 11.95 3.31
C LYS A 306 13.11 10.73 2.46
N LEU A 307 11.89 10.66 1.96
CA LEU A 307 11.48 9.58 1.06
C LEU A 307 12.35 9.56 -0.22
N ALA A 308 12.55 10.72 -0.85
CA ALA A 308 13.36 10.86 -2.05
C ALA A 308 14.79 10.32 -1.86
N SER A 309 15.46 10.73 -0.78
CA SER A 309 16.82 10.25 -0.48
C SER A 309 16.87 8.74 -0.18
N SER A 310 15.77 8.19 0.34
CA SER A 310 15.68 6.79 0.80
C SER A 310 15.38 5.79 -0.31
N LEU A 311 14.93 6.23 -1.47
CA LEU A 311 14.79 5.33 -2.62
C LEU A 311 16.16 4.77 -3.05
N SER A 312 17.25 5.49 -2.77
CA SER A 312 18.63 5.07 -3.11
C SER A 312 19.10 3.84 -2.31
N ILE A 313 18.66 3.69 -1.05
CA ILE A 313 19.07 2.58 -0.17
C ILE A 313 18.34 1.26 -0.46
N LEU A 314 17.31 1.29 -1.30
CA LEU A 314 16.56 0.10 -1.67
C LEU A 314 17.41 -0.84 -2.54
N PRO A 315 17.29 -2.17 -2.38
CA PRO A 315 18.10 -3.16 -3.10
C PRO A 315 18.01 -3.03 -4.63
N GLN A 316 19.11 -3.35 -5.32
CA GLN A 316 19.18 -3.40 -6.80
C GLN A 316 18.50 -4.65 -7.39
N SER A 317 18.12 -5.61 -6.55
CA SER A 317 17.43 -6.86 -6.92
C SER A 317 15.95 -6.65 -7.29
N ILE A 318 15.40 -5.47 -6.99
CA ILE A 318 14.00 -5.13 -7.28
C ILE A 318 13.82 -4.99 -8.80
N TYR A 319 12.96 -5.83 -9.38
CA TYR A 319 12.58 -5.72 -10.78
C TYR A 319 11.12 -5.29 -11.00
N ASP A 320 10.27 -5.38 -9.95
CA ASP A 320 8.86 -4.99 -9.95
C ASP A 320 8.61 -4.00 -8.82
N PHE A 321 8.38 -2.73 -9.17
CA PHE A 321 8.21 -1.64 -8.23
C PHE A 321 6.86 -0.97 -8.44
N ASP A 322 6.04 -0.92 -7.37
CA ASP A 322 4.73 -0.28 -7.36
C ASP A 322 4.63 0.74 -6.21
N PHE A 323 4.59 2.02 -6.55
CA PHE A 323 4.64 3.12 -5.60
C PHE A 323 3.39 3.98 -5.70
N HIS A 324 2.59 4.02 -4.64
CA HIS A 324 1.42 4.88 -4.55
C HIS A 324 1.59 5.85 -3.37
N TYR A 325 1.75 7.13 -3.66
CA TYR A 325 1.88 8.19 -2.66
C TYR A 325 0.65 9.08 -2.71
N SER A 326 -0.35 8.71 -1.91
CA SER A 326 -1.70 9.24 -2.03
C SER A 326 -1.85 10.58 -1.31
N ARG A 327 -2.50 11.56 -1.96
CA ARG A 327 -2.89 12.85 -1.37
C ARG A 327 -4.41 12.96 -1.38
N GLY A 328 -4.99 13.53 -0.33
CA GLY A 328 -6.39 13.94 -0.33
C GLY A 328 -6.60 15.07 -1.34
N ILE A 329 -7.58 14.95 -2.22
CA ILE A 329 -7.91 16.04 -3.15
C ILE A 329 -8.85 16.99 -2.43
N SER A 330 -8.58 18.29 -2.53
CA SER A 330 -9.44 19.34 -2.00
C SER A 330 -10.88 19.18 -2.50
N ARG A 331 -11.86 19.66 -1.74
CA ARG A 331 -13.27 19.52 -2.11
C ARG A 331 -13.81 20.66 -2.96
N ASP A 332 -13.12 21.81 -2.97
CA ASP A 332 -13.59 23.01 -3.66
C ASP A 332 -12.45 23.96 -4.12
N HIS A 333 -12.87 25.05 -4.76
CA HIS A 333 -11.99 26.10 -5.27
C HIS A 333 -11.35 26.98 -4.19
N SER A 334 -11.74 26.85 -2.91
CA SER A 334 -11.15 27.64 -1.82
C SER A 334 -9.72 27.20 -1.50
N HIS A 335 -9.36 25.95 -1.84
CA HIS A 335 -7.99 25.48 -1.70
C HIS A 335 -7.06 26.13 -2.73
N ILE A 336 -6.12 26.91 -2.21
CA ILE A 336 -4.99 27.46 -2.96
C ILE A 336 -3.82 26.51 -2.74
N PRO A 337 -3.37 25.75 -3.76
CA PRO A 337 -2.26 24.84 -3.58
C PRO A 337 -0.97 25.64 -3.40
N THR A 338 -0.31 25.44 -2.27
CA THR A 338 1.02 25.98 -2.03
C THR A 338 2.06 25.10 -2.73
N SER A 339 3.06 25.72 -3.35
CA SER A 339 4.24 25.00 -3.82
C SER A 339 4.96 24.34 -2.65
N ILE A 340 5.40 23.10 -2.86
CA ILE A 340 6.27 22.35 -1.95
C ILE A 340 7.66 22.12 -2.54
N LEU A 341 7.97 22.78 -3.65
CA LEU A 341 9.32 22.82 -4.18
C LEU A 341 10.22 23.61 -3.24
N ASP A 342 11.49 23.21 -3.15
CA ASP A 342 12.50 24.01 -2.49
C ASP A 342 12.66 25.34 -3.27
N SER A 343 12.81 26.45 -2.55
CA SER A 343 13.07 27.74 -3.18
C SER A 343 14.41 27.79 -3.90
N GLU A 344 15.36 26.93 -3.53
CA GLU A 344 16.69 26.87 -4.16
C GLU A 344 16.76 25.85 -5.30
N GLU A 345 16.09 24.71 -5.15
CA GLU A 345 16.04 23.63 -6.11
C GLU A 345 14.70 23.69 -6.86
N ASN A 346 14.67 24.31 -8.04
CA ASN A 346 13.46 24.45 -8.89
C ASN A 346 12.91 23.10 -9.43
N TYR A 347 13.11 21.98 -8.75
CA TYR A 347 12.66 20.65 -9.14
C TYR A 347 12.21 19.84 -7.92
N ASP A 348 11.34 18.86 -8.16
CA ASP A 348 10.85 17.97 -7.11
C ASP A 348 11.80 16.80 -6.88
N ASN A 349 12.43 16.76 -5.70
CA ASN A 349 13.39 15.73 -5.30
C ASN A 349 12.81 14.30 -5.40
N LEU A 350 11.54 14.10 -5.05
CA LEU A 350 10.90 12.79 -5.17
C LEU A 350 10.72 12.36 -6.64
N SER A 351 10.30 13.28 -7.51
CA SER A 351 10.17 13.02 -8.95
C SER A 351 11.51 12.61 -9.58
N GLN A 352 12.59 13.32 -9.22
CA GLN A 352 13.94 12.99 -9.67
C GLN A 352 14.42 11.63 -9.14
N ALA A 353 14.15 11.34 -7.86
CA ALA A 353 14.51 10.05 -7.27
C ALA A 353 13.76 8.87 -7.93
N LEU A 354 12.48 9.06 -8.27
CA LEU A 354 11.68 8.07 -9.00
C LEU A 354 12.18 7.87 -10.44
N PHE A 355 12.57 8.94 -11.13
CA PHE A 355 13.23 8.84 -12.44
C PHE A 355 14.50 7.99 -12.34
N ASN A 356 15.41 8.32 -11.41
CA ASN A 356 16.65 7.58 -11.19
C ASN A 356 16.38 6.10 -10.83
N PHE A 357 15.35 5.82 -10.01
CA PHE A 357 14.98 4.46 -9.65
C PHE A 357 14.48 3.67 -10.85
N SER A 358 13.65 4.29 -11.70
CA SER A 358 13.08 3.64 -12.88
C SER A 358 14.16 3.19 -13.88
N GLN A 359 15.30 3.88 -13.91
CA GLN A 359 16.44 3.61 -14.82
C GLN A 359 17.40 2.51 -14.32
N ARG A 360 17.14 1.90 -13.16
CA ARG A 360 17.96 0.79 -12.66
C ARG A 360 17.94 -0.38 -13.64
N GLU A 361 19.09 -1.03 -13.81
CA GLU A 361 19.32 -2.06 -14.82
C GLU A 361 18.41 -3.30 -14.66
N ASN A 362 17.91 -3.58 -13.46
CA ASN A 362 17.07 -4.74 -13.18
C ASN A 362 15.57 -4.43 -13.23
N THR A 363 15.17 -3.16 -13.31
CA THR A 363 13.76 -2.78 -13.30
C THR A 363 13.10 -3.18 -14.62
N THR A 364 12.13 -4.09 -14.53
CA THR A 364 11.32 -4.56 -15.68
C THR A 364 9.90 -4.00 -15.63
N ARG A 365 9.38 -3.75 -14.42
CA ARG A 365 8.08 -3.17 -14.18
C ARG A 365 8.19 -2.02 -13.18
N PHE A 366 7.72 -0.85 -13.60
CA PHE A 366 7.68 0.36 -12.80
C PHE A 366 6.27 0.95 -12.82
N SER A 367 5.71 1.22 -11.64
CA SER A 367 4.44 1.90 -11.42
C SER A 367 4.63 2.95 -10.33
N ALA A 368 4.34 4.22 -10.64
CA ALA A 368 4.35 5.29 -9.64
C ALA A 368 3.09 6.16 -9.77
N LYS A 369 2.37 6.40 -8.67
CA LYS A 369 1.13 7.18 -8.63
C LYS A 369 1.17 8.17 -7.48
N GLY A 370 0.97 9.45 -7.75
CA GLY A 370 1.06 10.48 -6.73
C GLY A 370 1.12 11.91 -7.30
N SER A 371 1.46 12.86 -6.43
CA SER A 371 1.74 14.24 -6.81
C SER A 371 3.19 14.32 -7.30
N PHE A 372 3.41 14.41 -8.61
CA PHE A 372 4.74 14.43 -9.24
C PHE A 372 4.88 15.55 -10.27
N GLU A 373 6.13 15.90 -10.57
CA GLU A 373 6.50 16.71 -11.72
C GLU A 373 6.83 15.81 -12.94
N LEU A 374 6.83 16.40 -14.13
CA LEU A 374 7.14 15.69 -15.38
C LEU A 374 8.58 15.13 -15.41
N THR A 375 9.47 15.65 -14.55
CA THR A 375 10.85 15.16 -14.38
C THR A 375 10.92 13.67 -14.04
N THR A 376 9.85 13.05 -13.54
CA THR A 376 9.71 11.59 -13.38
C THR A 376 9.95 10.81 -14.67
N MET A 377 9.70 11.41 -15.84
CA MET A 377 9.89 10.82 -17.17
C MET A 377 11.17 11.32 -17.88
N GLY A 378 11.95 12.18 -17.23
CA GLY A 378 13.14 12.81 -17.80
C GLY A 378 13.08 14.33 -17.66
N PRO A 379 14.12 14.98 -17.08
CA PRO A 379 14.10 16.43 -16.87
C PRO A 379 14.32 17.23 -18.16
N SER A 380 15.01 16.66 -19.15
CA SER A 380 15.15 17.24 -20.50
C SER A 380 15.61 16.19 -21.52
N GLU A 381 15.51 16.51 -22.81
CA GLU A 381 15.99 15.64 -23.90
C GLU A 381 17.52 15.48 -23.89
N GLU A 382 18.26 16.51 -23.46
CA GLU A 382 19.72 16.44 -23.29
C GLU A 382 20.11 15.43 -22.19
N VAL A 383 19.38 15.44 -21.06
CA VAL A 383 19.62 14.51 -19.95
C VAL A 383 19.26 13.08 -20.34
N LEU A 384 18.17 12.90 -21.10
CA LEU A 384 17.78 11.58 -21.61
C LEU A 384 18.83 11.01 -22.58
N SER A 385 19.42 11.85 -23.42
CA SER A 385 20.47 11.46 -24.36
C SER A 385 21.77 11.04 -23.69
N GLY A 386 22.06 11.57 -22.48
CA GLY A 386 23.25 11.24 -21.69
C GLY A 386 23.05 10.08 -20.71
N CYS A 387 21.84 9.55 -20.56
CA CYS A 387 21.54 8.49 -19.60
C CYS A 387 21.74 7.08 -20.20
N LEU A 388 22.00 6.09 -19.34
CA LEU A 388 22.04 4.65 -19.68
C LEU A 388 20.71 4.10 -20.24
N GLY A 389 19.64 4.91 -20.18
CA GLY A 389 18.30 4.56 -20.67
C GLY A 389 17.65 3.45 -19.85
N TRP A 390 16.50 2.96 -20.33
CA TRP A 390 15.72 1.92 -19.66
C TRP A 390 15.92 0.56 -20.34
N SER A 391 17.09 -0.03 -20.14
CA SER A 391 17.54 -1.20 -20.93
C SER A 391 16.65 -2.46 -20.81
N LYS A 392 16.04 -2.71 -19.64
CA LYS A 392 15.20 -3.88 -19.36
C LYS A 392 13.73 -3.57 -19.07
N LEU A 393 13.34 -2.30 -19.09
CA LEU A 393 11.99 -1.90 -18.70
C LEU A 393 10.97 -2.31 -19.76
N GLU A 394 9.97 -3.08 -19.34
CA GLU A 394 8.89 -3.59 -20.21
C GLU A 394 7.55 -2.93 -19.92
N TYR A 395 7.29 -2.61 -18.64
CA TYR A 395 6.06 -1.96 -18.19
C TYR A 395 6.38 -0.67 -17.44
N TYR A 396 5.82 0.45 -17.92
CA TYR A 396 5.95 1.75 -17.29
C TYR A 396 4.59 2.38 -17.05
N GLU A 397 4.24 2.63 -15.80
CA GLU A 397 3.01 3.31 -15.41
C GLU A 397 3.31 4.53 -14.53
N ILE A 398 2.84 5.70 -14.95
CA ILE A 398 2.86 6.91 -14.13
C ILE A 398 1.44 7.42 -13.96
N GLY A 399 1.08 7.75 -12.73
CA GLY A 399 -0.16 8.42 -12.40
C GLY A 399 0.10 9.76 -11.72
N PHE A 400 -0.51 10.83 -12.23
CA PHE A 400 -0.45 12.17 -11.67
C PHE A 400 -1.75 12.53 -10.94
N LEU A 401 -1.64 12.99 -9.69
CA LEU A 401 -2.75 13.61 -8.97
C LEU A 401 -3.05 15.00 -9.55
N ALA A 402 -4.22 15.55 -9.25
CA ALA A 402 -4.73 16.77 -9.88
C ALA A 402 -3.91 18.06 -9.63
N ILE A 403 -2.92 18.01 -8.74
CA ILE A 403 -2.07 19.14 -8.35
C ILE A 403 -0.62 18.66 -8.39
N THR A 404 0.27 19.45 -8.99
CA THR A 404 1.71 19.17 -8.99
C THR A 404 2.39 19.61 -7.68
N PRO A 405 3.61 19.12 -7.39
CA PRO A 405 4.44 19.68 -6.32
C PRO A 405 4.64 21.20 -6.38
N ALA A 406 4.73 21.80 -7.57
CA ALA A 406 4.79 23.25 -7.77
C ALA A 406 3.47 24.00 -7.42
N GLY A 407 2.41 23.28 -7.05
CA GLY A 407 1.09 23.86 -6.79
C GLY A 407 0.25 24.14 -8.04
N LYS A 408 0.68 23.68 -9.22
CA LYS A 408 -0.08 23.84 -10.47
C LYS A 408 -1.25 22.87 -10.51
N TRP A 409 -2.45 23.37 -10.81
CA TRP A 409 -3.60 22.51 -11.12
C TRP A 409 -3.46 21.90 -12.51
N LEU A 410 -3.66 20.59 -12.62
CA LEU A 410 -3.66 19.87 -13.90
C LEU A 410 -5.02 19.89 -14.60
N ALA A 411 -6.06 20.36 -13.92
CA ALA A 411 -7.43 20.45 -14.43
C ALA A 411 -7.86 21.92 -14.56
N VAL A 412 -8.56 22.23 -15.65
CA VAL A 412 -9.07 23.58 -15.89
C VAL A 412 -10.15 23.94 -14.85
N PRO A 413 -10.20 25.18 -14.32
CA PRO A 413 -11.30 25.60 -13.47
C PRO A 413 -12.62 25.57 -14.26
N TYR A 414 -13.72 25.24 -13.59
CA TYR A 414 -15.04 25.46 -14.18
C TYR A 414 -15.29 26.96 -14.30
N LYS A 415 -15.49 27.42 -15.53
CA LYS A 415 -15.85 28.82 -15.84
C LYS A 415 -17.36 29.01 -16.03
N ASP A 416 -18.14 27.95 -15.82
CA ASP A 416 -19.58 27.92 -16.09
C ASP A 416 -20.37 28.37 -14.84
N ASP A 417 -21.29 29.32 -15.03
CA ASP A 417 -22.19 29.83 -14.00
C ASP A 417 -23.64 29.38 -14.34
N PRO A 418 -24.40 28.75 -13.43
CA PRO A 418 -24.05 28.44 -12.04
C PRO A 418 -23.28 27.12 -11.87
N ASN A 419 -22.21 27.18 -11.07
CA ASN A 419 -21.40 26.04 -10.65
C ASN A 419 -22.08 25.22 -9.53
N THR A 420 -23.34 24.82 -9.74
CA THR A 420 -24.10 23.97 -8.79
C THR A 420 -23.93 22.49 -9.13
N ASP A 421 -24.08 21.61 -8.15
CA ASP A 421 -23.96 20.16 -8.35
C ASP A 421 -25.00 19.60 -9.33
N ILE A 422 -26.18 20.23 -9.40
CA ILE A 422 -27.22 19.92 -10.41
C ILE A 422 -26.71 20.21 -11.83
N PHE A 423 -26.01 21.33 -12.04
CA PHE A 423 -25.40 21.66 -13.33
C PHE A 423 -24.22 20.75 -13.66
N LYS A 424 -23.39 20.41 -12.66
CA LYS A 424 -22.28 19.46 -12.83
C LYS A 424 -22.80 18.08 -13.27
N THR A 425 -23.84 17.58 -12.59
CA THR A 425 -24.49 16.29 -12.87
C THR A 425 -25.13 16.28 -14.27
N LYS A 426 -25.83 17.36 -14.66
CA LYS A 426 -26.47 17.49 -15.97
C LYS A 426 -25.47 17.59 -17.13
N ARG A 427 -24.33 18.27 -16.94
CA ARG A 427 -23.37 18.53 -18.02
C ARG A 427 -22.29 17.46 -18.14
N TRP A 428 -21.92 16.83 -17.03
CA TRP A 428 -20.79 15.90 -16.95
C TRP A 428 -21.16 14.47 -16.57
N GLY A 429 -22.46 14.22 -16.29
CA GLY A 429 -23.00 12.96 -15.79
C GLY A 429 -23.01 12.92 -14.26
N ALA A 430 -23.90 12.10 -13.67
CA ALA A 430 -23.82 11.80 -12.24
C ALA A 430 -22.47 11.13 -11.92
N PRO A 431 -21.90 11.38 -10.71
CA PRO A 431 -20.79 10.56 -10.21
C PRO A 431 -21.16 9.09 -10.42
N SER A 432 -20.22 8.26 -10.90
CA SER A 432 -20.53 6.87 -11.20
C SER A 432 -21.09 6.19 -9.94
N GLY A 433 -22.35 5.76 -9.97
CA GLY A 433 -23.06 5.16 -8.82
C GLY A 433 -22.53 3.80 -8.35
N ARG A 434 -21.31 3.42 -8.71
CA ARG A 434 -20.60 2.36 -7.99
C ARG A 434 -20.09 2.99 -6.71
N SER A 435 -20.56 2.49 -5.56
CA SER A 435 -19.97 2.77 -4.26
C SER A 435 -18.46 2.70 -4.42
N ARG A 436 -17.80 3.84 -4.20
CA ARG A 436 -16.34 3.96 -4.23
C ARG A 436 -15.83 2.95 -3.20
N GLY A 437 -15.13 1.90 -3.61
CA GLY A 437 -14.24 1.25 -2.66
C GLY A 437 -13.13 2.27 -2.41
N TYR A 438 -13.05 2.89 -1.23
CA TYR A 438 -12.09 3.99 -1.02
C TYR A 438 -10.64 3.51 -1.11
N PHE A 439 -10.42 2.19 -1.11
CA PHE A 439 -9.14 1.52 -1.37
C PHE A 439 -8.73 1.45 -2.85
N SER A 440 -9.63 1.74 -3.80
CA SER A 440 -9.32 1.60 -5.23
C SER A 440 -9.50 2.90 -6.02
N SER A 441 -8.41 3.26 -6.70
CA SER A 441 -8.29 4.24 -7.78
C SER A 441 -8.28 5.72 -7.39
N PHE A 442 -7.16 6.38 -7.71
CA PHE A 442 -7.07 7.79 -8.11
C PHE A 442 -8.32 8.61 -7.83
N VAL A 443 -8.35 9.29 -6.67
CA VAL A 443 -9.42 10.23 -6.36
C VAL A 443 -9.52 11.20 -7.54
N VAL A 444 -10.71 11.32 -8.10
CA VAL A 444 -10.98 12.22 -9.22
C VAL A 444 -11.22 13.60 -8.63
N ASN A 445 -10.57 14.65 -9.13
CA ASN A 445 -10.92 16.01 -8.76
C ASN A 445 -12.30 16.34 -9.32
N GLU A 446 -13.36 16.36 -8.51
CA GLU A 446 -14.76 16.53 -8.97
C GLU A 446 -15.25 17.97 -9.07
N PHE A 447 -14.45 18.95 -8.63
CA PHE A 447 -14.83 20.36 -8.64
C PHE A 447 -14.07 21.19 -9.68
N ARG A 448 -13.13 20.61 -10.43
CA ARG A 448 -12.52 21.21 -11.63
C ARG A 448 -12.83 20.40 -12.87
N GLY A 449 -12.71 20.99 -14.05
CA GLY A 449 -13.03 20.38 -15.32
C GLY A 449 -12.06 19.28 -15.78
N PRO A 450 -12.00 18.99 -17.09
CA PRO A 450 -11.05 18.04 -17.66
C PRO A 450 -9.60 18.52 -17.51
N ILE A 451 -8.66 17.66 -17.93
CA ILE A 451 -7.24 18.00 -17.99
C ILE A 451 -7.02 19.30 -18.77
N ASP A 452 -6.08 20.12 -18.30
CA ASP A 452 -5.59 21.28 -19.02
C ASP A 452 -4.94 20.84 -20.36
N PRO A 453 -5.37 21.39 -21.51
CA PRO A 453 -4.88 20.95 -22.82
C PRO A 453 -3.38 21.15 -23.00
N ASP A 454 -2.82 22.25 -22.51
CA ASP A 454 -1.40 22.57 -22.65
C ASP A 454 -0.58 21.58 -21.82
N TYR A 455 -1.01 21.31 -20.58
CA TYR A 455 -0.39 20.27 -19.77
C TYR A 455 -0.52 18.87 -20.38
N ALA A 456 -1.69 18.54 -20.95
CA ALA A 456 -1.89 17.24 -21.60
C ALA A 456 -0.93 17.04 -22.78
N HIS A 457 -0.65 18.11 -23.53
CA HIS A 457 0.33 18.13 -24.60
C HIS A 457 1.76 17.92 -24.07
N GLU A 458 2.20 18.74 -23.12
CA GLU A 458 3.51 18.63 -22.46
C GLU A 458 3.75 17.23 -21.91
N LEU A 459 2.75 16.66 -21.22
CA LEU A 459 2.77 15.32 -20.64
C LEU A 459 2.99 14.24 -21.71
N LEU A 460 2.29 14.31 -22.85
CA LEU A 460 2.42 13.33 -23.92
C LEU A 460 3.75 13.46 -24.69
N CYS A 461 4.30 14.67 -24.81
CA CYS A 461 5.62 14.88 -25.39
C CYS A 461 6.71 14.29 -24.48
N ALA A 462 6.69 14.59 -23.18
CA ALA A 462 7.63 14.03 -22.20
C ALA A 462 7.57 12.51 -22.16
N ALA A 463 6.37 11.94 -22.20
CA ALA A 463 6.15 10.50 -22.26
C ALA A 463 6.72 9.85 -23.53
N GLY A 464 6.52 10.47 -24.69
CA GLY A 464 7.04 9.97 -25.96
C GLY A 464 8.57 10.06 -26.00
N GLN A 465 9.16 11.13 -25.46
CA GLN A 465 10.61 11.24 -25.29
C GLN A 465 11.13 10.12 -24.40
N ALA A 466 10.55 9.91 -23.22
CA ALA A 466 10.92 8.80 -22.33
C ALA A 466 10.83 7.43 -23.03
N ALA A 467 9.71 7.18 -23.72
CA ALA A 467 9.48 5.92 -24.43
C ALA A 467 10.54 5.61 -25.49
N SER A 468 11.07 6.62 -26.18
CA SER A 468 12.13 6.42 -27.19
C SER A 468 13.46 5.93 -26.61
N HIS A 469 13.65 6.03 -25.28
CA HIS A 469 14.81 5.48 -24.58
C HIS A 469 14.49 4.15 -23.86
N MET A 470 13.35 3.51 -24.16
CA MET A 470 12.90 2.25 -23.57
C MET A 470 12.84 1.13 -24.63
N PRO A 471 13.97 0.54 -25.05
CA PRO A 471 14.02 -0.39 -26.18
C PRO A 471 13.18 -1.67 -25.99
N ARG A 472 12.88 -2.06 -24.74
CA ARG A 472 12.07 -3.24 -24.41
C ARG A 472 10.64 -2.91 -23.98
N LEU A 473 10.22 -1.64 -24.11
CA LEU A 473 8.90 -1.21 -23.70
C LEU A 473 7.83 -2.05 -24.38
N GLN A 474 7.04 -2.77 -23.59
CA GLN A 474 5.84 -3.48 -24.04
C GLN A 474 4.59 -2.62 -23.86
N ARG A 475 4.54 -1.89 -22.75
CA ARG A 475 3.37 -1.11 -22.37
C ARG A 475 3.73 0.11 -21.54
N MET A 476 3.25 1.26 -21.98
CA MET A 476 3.24 2.50 -21.20
C MET A 476 1.82 2.90 -20.86
N VAL A 477 1.57 3.32 -19.61
CA VAL A 477 0.29 3.84 -19.16
C VAL A 477 0.50 5.12 -18.38
N ILE A 478 -0.22 6.17 -18.77
CA ILE A 478 -0.22 7.45 -18.08
C ILE A 478 -1.64 7.77 -17.67
N ASN A 479 -1.83 8.10 -16.39
CA ASN A 479 -3.13 8.47 -15.85
C ASN A 479 -3.05 9.83 -15.15
N VAL A 480 -4.11 10.62 -15.23
CA VAL A 480 -4.26 11.84 -14.43
C VAL A 480 -5.61 11.83 -13.72
N GLY A 481 -5.60 12.10 -12.40
CA GLY A 481 -6.76 12.10 -11.51
C GLY A 481 -7.70 13.29 -11.67
N VAL A 482 -8.31 13.45 -12.85
CA VAL A 482 -9.23 14.57 -13.20
C VAL A 482 -10.61 14.05 -13.61
N ILE A 483 -11.62 14.93 -13.73
CA ILE A 483 -13.00 14.51 -14.09
C ILE A 483 -13.04 13.78 -15.41
N GLY A 484 -13.71 12.63 -15.39
CA GLY A 484 -13.82 11.73 -16.54
C GLY A 484 -12.56 10.89 -16.79
N GLY A 485 -11.54 11.06 -15.95
CA GLY A 485 -10.21 10.49 -16.11
C GLY A 485 -9.49 11.10 -17.32
N TYR A 486 -8.16 11.14 -17.24
CA TYR A 486 -7.33 11.22 -18.43
C TYR A 486 -6.41 10.01 -18.43
N ARG A 487 -6.43 9.24 -19.52
CA ARG A 487 -5.61 8.05 -19.66
C ARG A 487 -5.02 8.00 -21.06
N ALA A 488 -3.69 7.97 -21.13
CA ALA A 488 -2.95 7.61 -22.33
C ALA A 488 -2.32 6.23 -22.15
N SER A 489 -2.34 5.40 -23.18
CA SER A 489 -1.66 4.12 -23.17
C SER A 489 -1.03 3.82 -24.51
N TYR A 490 0.21 3.36 -24.49
CA TYR A 490 0.94 2.85 -25.63
C TYR A 490 1.22 1.35 -25.45
N ASN A 491 1.13 0.58 -26.53
CA ASN A 491 1.43 -0.84 -26.57
C ASN A 491 2.30 -1.10 -27.80
N SER A 492 3.47 -1.68 -27.60
CA SER A 492 4.39 -2.07 -28.68
C SER A 492 4.11 -3.48 -29.19
N ALA A 493 3.11 -4.21 -28.72
CA ALA A 493 2.62 -5.37 -29.46
C ALA A 493 2.01 -4.89 -30.80
N LYS A 494 1.98 -5.74 -31.84
CA LYS A 494 1.33 -5.46 -33.14
C LYS A 494 -0.19 -5.41 -33.01
N VAL A 495 -0.67 -4.46 -32.20
CA VAL A 495 -2.05 -4.22 -31.83
C VAL A 495 -2.45 -2.89 -32.42
N GLU A 496 -3.59 -2.87 -33.11
CA GLU A 496 -4.17 -1.63 -33.61
C GLU A 496 -5.35 -1.22 -32.72
N PRO A 497 -5.40 0.03 -32.23
CA PRO A 497 -4.36 1.06 -32.28
C PRO A 497 -3.21 0.77 -31.28
N CYS A 498 -1.97 1.17 -31.62
CA CYS A 498 -0.82 1.04 -30.71
C CYS A 498 -0.87 2.11 -29.60
N MET A 499 -1.49 3.27 -29.86
CA MET A 499 -1.71 4.32 -28.87
C MET A 499 -3.19 4.62 -28.67
N ARG A 500 -3.60 4.82 -27.41
CA ARG A 500 -4.98 5.16 -27.03
C ARG A 500 -4.98 6.33 -26.06
N ILE A 501 -5.77 7.35 -26.35
CA ILE A 501 -6.02 8.48 -25.44
C ILE A 501 -7.51 8.50 -25.10
N VAL A 502 -7.84 8.53 -23.82
CA VAL A 502 -9.20 8.57 -23.30
C VAL A 502 -9.31 9.71 -22.29
N GLY A 503 -10.31 10.57 -22.46
CA GLY A 503 -10.57 11.68 -21.54
C GLY A 503 -11.78 12.50 -21.96
N LYS A 504 -12.13 13.56 -21.22
CA LYS A 504 -13.23 14.47 -21.55
C LYS A 504 -12.74 15.73 -22.25
N LYS A 505 -13.47 16.21 -23.27
CA LYS A 505 -13.16 17.43 -24.04
C LYS A 505 -11.71 17.46 -24.56
N LEU A 506 -11.24 16.32 -25.06
CA LEU A 506 -9.90 16.21 -25.63
C LEU A 506 -9.76 17.12 -26.85
N GLN A 507 -8.64 17.83 -26.91
CA GLN A 507 -8.21 18.54 -28.11
C GLN A 507 -7.57 17.57 -29.10
N PRO A 508 -7.57 17.89 -30.41
CA PRO A 508 -6.80 17.14 -31.38
C PRO A 508 -5.31 17.07 -31.00
N PRO A 509 -4.64 15.93 -31.25
CA PRO A 509 -3.22 15.80 -31.02
C PRO A 509 -2.43 16.77 -31.90
N MET A 510 -1.41 17.41 -31.33
CA MET A 510 -0.54 18.35 -32.04
C MET A 510 0.56 17.60 -32.81
N GLU A 511 1.06 18.20 -33.90
CA GLU A 511 1.96 17.54 -34.86
C GLU A 511 3.34 17.18 -34.28
N ASP A 512 3.86 17.99 -33.36
CA ASP A 512 5.08 17.72 -32.61
C ASP A 512 4.94 16.47 -31.73
N MET A 513 3.83 16.32 -31.02
CA MET A 513 3.53 15.09 -30.27
C MET A 513 3.42 13.88 -31.21
N LEU A 514 2.70 14.02 -32.32
CA LEU A 514 2.57 12.95 -33.32
C LEU A 514 3.94 12.54 -33.88
N ARG A 515 4.84 13.50 -34.16
CA ARG A 515 6.21 13.22 -34.64
C ARG A 515 7.00 12.38 -33.64
N ILE A 516 6.94 12.70 -32.35
CA ILE A 516 7.64 11.94 -31.30
C ILE A 516 7.12 10.50 -31.26
N TRP A 517 5.80 10.32 -31.23
CA TRP A 517 5.22 8.97 -31.12
C TRP A 517 5.32 8.14 -32.41
N ARG A 518 5.38 8.78 -33.59
CA ARG A 518 5.77 8.11 -34.84
C ARG A 518 7.19 7.56 -34.75
N ARG A 519 8.15 8.33 -34.20
CA ARG A 519 9.53 7.88 -33.97
C ARG A 519 9.54 6.65 -33.04
N VAL A 520 8.85 6.73 -31.91
CA VAL A 520 8.74 5.61 -30.95
C VAL A 520 8.17 4.36 -31.63
N ALA A 521 7.07 4.49 -32.36
CA ALA A 521 6.48 3.36 -33.08
C ALA A 521 7.46 2.76 -34.11
N HIS A 522 8.18 3.61 -34.84
CA HIS A 522 9.18 3.18 -35.82
C HIS A 522 10.35 2.43 -35.17
N GLU A 523 10.89 2.93 -34.04
CA GLU A 523 11.97 2.29 -33.28
C GLU A 523 11.58 0.91 -32.73
N HIS A 524 10.29 0.65 -32.55
CA HIS A 524 9.77 -0.64 -32.15
C HIS A 524 9.32 -1.53 -33.34
N ASP A 525 9.51 -1.10 -34.60
CA ASP A 525 9.03 -1.78 -35.81
C ASP A 525 7.49 -1.83 -35.96
N HIS A 526 6.79 -0.76 -35.57
CA HIS A 526 5.34 -0.59 -35.65
C HIS A 526 4.91 0.60 -36.51
N LYS A 527 3.77 0.44 -37.19
CA LYS A 527 3.02 1.58 -37.73
C LYS A 527 2.33 2.31 -36.58
N PHE A 528 2.49 3.63 -36.53
CA PHE A 528 1.80 4.44 -35.54
C PHE A 528 0.30 4.55 -35.86
N VAL A 529 -0.55 4.10 -34.94
CA VAL A 529 -2.01 4.19 -35.04
C VAL A 529 -2.54 4.71 -33.71
N LEU A 530 -3.21 5.87 -33.76
CA LEU A 530 -3.75 6.55 -32.59
C LEU A 530 -5.28 6.47 -32.59
N ARG A 531 -5.83 6.03 -31.46
CA ARG A 531 -7.26 6.17 -31.16
C ARG A 531 -7.45 7.16 -30.04
N TRP A 532 -8.26 8.17 -30.29
CA TRP A 532 -8.67 9.13 -29.28
C TRP A 532 -10.18 9.01 -29.05
N LYS A 533 -10.56 8.80 -27.78
CA LYS A 533 -11.95 8.75 -27.34
C LYS A 533 -12.24 9.89 -26.38
N ASP A 534 -12.98 10.88 -26.85
CA ASP A 534 -13.61 11.87 -25.98
C ASP A 534 -14.82 11.22 -25.29
N THR A 535 -14.84 11.16 -23.96
CA THR A 535 -15.95 10.54 -23.22
C THR A 535 -17.15 11.47 -23.06
N ALA A 536 -17.00 12.78 -23.32
CA ALA A 536 -18.11 13.73 -23.33
C ALA A 536 -18.91 13.71 -24.66
N ARG A 537 -18.30 13.23 -25.73
CA ARG A 537 -18.92 13.08 -27.06
C ARG A 537 -18.94 11.59 -27.37
N ILE A 538 -20.10 10.96 -27.55
CA ILE A 538 -20.22 9.50 -27.85
C ILE A 538 -19.39 9.07 -29.10
N LYS A 539 -18.87 10.03 -29.89
CA LYS A 539 -18.01 9.80 -31.05
C LYS A 539 -16.58 9.40 -30.63
N THR A 540 -16.21 8.16 -30.93
CA THR A 540 -14.82 7.69 -30.94
C THR A 540 -14.19 8.04 -32.29
N ARG A 541 -12.98 8.61 -32.30
CA ARG A 541 -12.22 8.86 -33.54
C ARG A 541 -10.99 7.95 -33.57
N MET A 542 -10.76 7.34 -34.72
CA MET A 542 -9.56 6.55 -34.99
C MET A 542 -8.92 7.17 -36.22
N GLU A 543 -7.68 7.61 -36.08
CA GLU A 543 -6.95 8.27 -37.15
C GLU A 543 -5.66 7.49 -37.37
N ASN A 544 -5.49 7.08 -38.63
CA ASN A 544 -4.24 6.51 -39.10
C ASN A 544 -3.35 7.70 -39.45
N PHE A 545 -2.29 7.91 -38.67
CA PHE A 545 -1.29 8.89 -38.99
C PHE A 545 -0.18 8.14 -39.73
N GLU A 546 -0.13 8.30 -41.04
CA GLU A 546 0.98 7.77 -41.86
C GLU A 546 2.30 8.45 -41.49
#